data_AF-A0AAN0LTA9-F1
#
_entry.id   AF-A0AAN0LTA9-F1
#
_cell.length_a   1.000
_cell.length_b   1.000
_cell.length_c   1.000
_cell.angle_alpha   90.00
_cell.angle_beta   90.00
_cell.angle_gamma   90.00
#
_symmetry.space_group_name_H-M   'P 1'
#
loop_
_entity.id
_entity.type
_entity.pdbx_description
1 polymer ?
#
loop_
_entity_poly.entity_id
_entity_poly.type
_entity_poly.pdbx_seq_one_letter_code
_entity_poly.pdbx_strand_id
1 'polypeptide(L)'
;MTLLNKMRKPDFWKASTLIVLVLYGLFFIYPIVNLLAQSIYDPSLGGFTLTHFNKFFSQPYYLKTIVNSFQVTIIATLPTLLIGIPLAYFTTVYKVKGKKFLNVIIILCSMSAPFIGAYSWILLLGRSGLITKFMLNTFGIVIPTSTVLVVFS
;
A
#
# COMPACT_ATOMS: atom_id res chain seq x y z
N MET A 1 16.07 19.47 -56.42
CA MET A 1 14.67 18.98 -56.27
C MET A 1 14.71 17.51 -55.84
N THR A 2 14.98 17.22 -54.57
CA THR A 2 14.97 15.85 -54.02
C THR A 2 14.19 15.88 -52.73
N LEU A 3 12.87 16.01 -52.88
CA LEU A 3 11.93 15.95 -51.78
C LEU A 3 11.24 14.60 -51.78
N LEU A 4 11.17 14.02 -50.58
CA LEU A 4 10.16 13.08 -50.11
C LEU A 4 10.32 11.62 -50.57
N ASN A 5 10.74 10.76 -49.63
CA ASN A 5 9.79 10.02 -48.80
C ASN A 5 10.54 8.89 -48.07
N LYS A 6 11.08 9.18 -46.87
CA LYS A 6 11.63 8.14 -46.00
C LYS A 6 10.45 7.41 -45.37
N MET A 7 9.94 6.38 -46.06
CA MET A 7 8.89 5.50 -45.56
C MET A 7 9.30 4.95 -44.20
N ARG A 8 8.64 5.45 -43.14
CA ARG A 8 8.87 5.03 -41.76
C ARG A 8 8.38 3.60 -41.63
N LYS A 9 9.29 2.64 -41.53
CA LYS A 9 8.92 1.24 -41.25
C LYS A 9 8.01 1.22 -40.01
N PRO A 10 6.93 0.42 -39.98
CA PRO A 10 6.17 0.24 -38.76
C PRO A 10 7.11 -0.37 -37.72
N ASP A 11 7.59 0.47 -36.80
CA ASP A 11 8.50 0.04 -35.76
C ASP A 11 7.73 -0.92 -34.85
N PHE A 12 8.15 -2.19 -34.79
CA PHE A 12 7.58 -3.23 -33.92
C PHE A 12 7.34 -2.73 -32.49
N TRP A 13 8.29 -1.93 -31.98
CA TRP A 13 8.20 -1.27 -30.68
C TRP A 13 7.01 -0.33 -30.54
N LYS A 14 6.68 0.46 -31.58
CA LYS A 14 5.51 1.35 -31.56
C LYS A 14 4.20 0.56 -31.57
N ALA A 15 4.14 -0.55 -32.31
CA ALA A 15 2.97 -1.42 -32.30
C ALA A 15 2.78 -2.08 -30.92
N SER A 16 3.85 -2.59 -30.31
CA SER A 16 3.83 -3.16 -28.96
C SER A 16 3.39 -2.13 -27.91
N THR A 17 3.97 -0.93 -27.93
CA THR A 17 3.56 0.16 -27.02
C THR A 17 2.10 0.55 -27.21
N LEU A 18 1.61 0.64 -28.46
CA LEU A 18 0.21 0.97 -28.75
C LEU A 18 -0.74 -0.10 -28.20
N ILE A 19 -0.41 -1.38 -28.39
CA ILE A 19 -1.20 -2.51 -27.87
C ILE A 19 -1.27 -2.46 -26.35
N VAL A 20 -0.13 -2.29 -25.67
CA VAL A 20 -0.09 -2.17 -24.20
C VAL A 20 -0.90 -0.99 -23.71
N LEU A 21 -0.84 0.16 -24.41
CA LEU A 21 -1.59 1.35 -24.05
C LEU A 21 -3.10 1.15 -24.21
N VAL A 22 -3.54 0.50 -25.29
CA VAL A 22 -4.95 0.16 -25.50
C VAL A 22 -5.45 -0.81 -24.43
N LEU A 23 -4.67 -1.85 -24.11
CA LEU A 23 -5.00 -2.80 -23.06
C LEU A 23 -5.07 -2.13 -21.68
N TYR A 24 -4.12 -1.25 -21.35
CA TYR A 24 -4.15 -0.46 -20.12
C TYR A 24 -5.40 0.42 -20.05
N GLY A 25 -5.76 1.08 -21.15
CA GLY A 25 -6.99 1.86 -21.25
C GLY A 25 -8.24 1.01 -20.98
N LEU A 26 -8.32 -0.15 -21.62
CA LEU A 26 -9.51 -1.01 -21.57
C LEU A 26 -9.65 -1.76 -20.23
N PHE A 27 -8.56 -2.25 -19.65
CA PHE A 27 -8.60 -3.07 -18.44
C PHE A 27 -8.37 -2.30 -17.14
N PHE A 28 -7.77 -1.11 -17.18
CA PHE A 28 -7.48 -0.33 -15.98
C PHE A 28 -8.26 0.98 -15.96
N ILE A 29 -8.11 1.81 -17.00
CA ILE A 29 -8.75 3.14 -17.02
C ILE A 29 -10.27 3.00 -17.10
N TYR A 30 -10.80 2.17 -18.00
CA TYR A 30 -12.24 1.98 -18.19
C TYR A 30 -13.01 1.59 -16.90
N PRO A 31 -12.62 0.54 -16.14
CA PRO A 31 -13.34 0.20 -14.91
C PRO A 31 -13.24 1.30 -13.84
N ILE A 32 -12.11 2.00 -13.74
CA ILE A 32 -11.96 3.12 -12.79
C ILE A 32 -12.91 4.27 -13.14
N VAL A 33 -12.97 4.65 -14.42
CA VAL A 33 -13.89 5.69 -14.88
C VAL A 33 -15.34 5.28 -14.66
N ASN A 34 -15.69 4.02 -14.93
CA ASN A 34 -17.04 3.51 -14.68
C ASN A 34 -17.40 3.53 -13.19
N LEU A 35 -16.46 3.13 -12.32
CA LEU A 35 -16.63 3.20 -10.86
C LEU A 35 -16.83 4.64 -10.38
N LEU A 36 -16.06 5.60 -10.90
CA LEU A 36 -16.21 7.01 -10.58
C LEU A 36 -17.53 7.57 -11.13
N ALA A 37 -17.94 7.16 -12.33
CA ALA A 37 -19.22 7.57 -12.90
C ALA A 37 -20.39 7.08 -12.03
N GLN A 38 -20.36 5.83 -11.57
CA GLN A 38 -21.36 5.27 -10.66
C GLN A 38 -21.38 5.97 -9.29
N SER A 39 -20.27 6.56 -8.85
CA SER A 39 -20.24 7.32 -7.59
C SER A 39 -21.07 8.61 -7.64
N ILE A 40 -21.27 9.18 -8.84
CA ILE A 40 -21.96 10.46 -9.09
C ILE A 40 -23.30 10.27 -9.81
N TYR A 41 -23.48 9.18 -10.56
CA TYR A 41 -24.66 8.92 -11.37
C TYR A 41 -25.37 7.66 -10.90
N ASP A 42 -26.61 7.82 -10.46
CA ASP A 42 -27.45 6.71 -10.03
C ASP A 42 -28.77 6.72 -10.82
N PRO A 43 -28.95 5.79 -11.78
CA PRO A 43 -30.17 5.71 -12.59
C PRO A 43 -31.44 5.50 -11.76
N SER A 44 -31.31 4.90 -10.57
CA SER A 44 -32.45 4.59 -9.70
C SER A 44 -32.99 5.80 -8.94
N LEU A 45 -32.16 6.83 -8.74
CA LEU A 45 -32.48 8.06 -8.00
C LEU A 45 -32.83 9.25 -8.93
N GLY A 46 -32.91 9.02 -10.24
CA GLY A 46 -33.27 10.05 -11.23
C GLY A 46 -32.09 10.79 -11.88
N GLY A 47 -30.86 10.28 -11.79
CA GLY A 47 -29.70 10.80 -12.54
C GLY A 47 -28.51 11.19 -11.68
N PHE A 48 -27.88 12.34 -11.98
CA PHE A 48 -26.74 12.87 -11.23
C PHE A 48 -27.13 13.08 -9.75
N THR A 49 -26.47 12.37 -8.84
CA THR A 49 -26.75 12.39 -7.40
C THR A 49 -25.46 12.45 -6.58
N LEU A 50 -25.46 13.29 -5.55
CA LEU A 50 -24.39 13.34 -4.55
C LEU A 50 -24.78 12.62 -3.25
N THR A 51 -25.87 11.85 -3.25
CA THR A 51 -26.36 11.15 -2.06
C THR A 51 -25.33 10.16 -1.50
N HIS A 52 -24.57 9.47 -2.36
CA HIS A 52 -23.50 8.56 -1.94
C HIS A 52 -22.37 9.29 -1.21
N PHE A 53 -21.95 10.45 -1.72
CA PHE A 53 -20.97 11.32 -1.05
C PHE A 53 -21.52 11.85 0.28
N ASN A 54 -22.75 12.35 0.30
CA ASN A 54 -23.34 12.86 1.53
C ASN A 54 -23.45 11.76 2.60
N LYS A 55 -23.85 10.54 2.22
CA LYS A 55 -23.87 9.38 3.11
C LYS A 55 -22.46 9.02 3.60
N PHE A 56 -21.45 9.12 2.75
CA PHE A 56 -20.06 8.86 3.13
C PHE A 56 -19.55 9.87 4.17
N PHE A 57 -19.76 11.16 3.95
CA PHE A 57 -19.28 12.22 4.85
C PHE A 57 -20.14 12.39 6.12
N SER A 58 -21.42 12.01 6.08
CA SER A 58 -22.33 12.11 7.23
C SER A 58 -22.13 10.99 8.25
N GLN A 59 -21.55 9.85 7.84
CA GLN A 59 -21.36 8.72 8.73
C GLN A 59 -20.01 8.83 9.47
N PRO A 60 -20.02 8.99 10.81
CA PRO A 60 -18.79 9.19 11.57
C PRO A 60 -17.83 8.00 11.49
N TYR A 61 -18.36 6.80 11.19
CA TYR A 61 -17.56 5.61 10.97
C TYR A 61 -16.60 5.74 9.78
N TYR A 62 -17.05 6.21 8.61
CA TYR A 62 -16.18 6.35 7.43
C TYR A 62 -15.09 7.39 7.66
N LEU A 63 -15.43 8.53 8.26
CA LEU A 63 -14.45 9.55 8.61
C LEU A 63 -13.41 9.04 9.61
N LYS A 64 -13.84 8.27 10.62
CA LYS A 64 -12.93 7.67 11.59
C LYS A 64 -11.96 6.70 10.91
N THR A 65 -12.42 5.88 9.95
CA THR A 65 -11.54 4.97 9.22
C THR A 65 -10.47 5.71 8.41
N ILE A 66 -10.82 6.84 7.79
CA ILE A 66 -9.84 7.68 7.09
C ILE A 66 -8.78 8.21 8.07
N VAL A 67 -9.23 8.80 9.19
CA VAL A 67 -8.31 9.37 10.20
C VAL A 67 -7.40 8.28 10.78
N ASN A 68 -7.94 7.12 11.12
CA ASN A 68 -7.15 5.98 11.59
C ASN A 68 -6.10 5.55 10.56
N SER A 69 -6.46 5.48 9.27
CA SER A 69 -5.53 5.09 8.20
C SER A 69 -4.38 6.09 8.06
N PHE A 70 -4.68 7.40 8.14
CA PHE A 70 -3.65 8.43 8.15
C PHE A 70 -2.75 8.33 9.38
N GLN A 71 -3.33 8.14 10.57
CA GLN A 71 -2.58 8.00 11.81
C GLN A 71 -1.63 6.81 11.77
N VAL A 72 -2.12 5.63 11.35
CA VAL A 72 -1.29 4.42 11.21
C VAL A 72 -0.17 4.63 10.19
N THR A 73 -0.47 5.28 9.06
CA THR A 73 0.54 5.57 8.02
C THR A 73 1.64 6.48 8.54
N ILE A 74 1.31 7.54 9.28
CA ILE A 74 2.29 8.47 9.86
C ILE A 74 3.15 7.75 10.90
N ILE A 75 2.51 7.03 11.83
CA ILE A 75 3.20 6.27 12.90
C ILE A 75 4.09 5.17 12.30
N ALA A 76 3.74 4.57 11.16
CA ALA A 76 4.59 3.60 10.48
C ALA A 76 5.73 4.25 9.69
N THR A 77 5.48 5.39 9.03
CA THR A 77 6.45 6.05 8.16
C THR A 77 7.60 6.68 8.94
N LEU A 78 7.32 7.31 10.09
CA LEU A 78 8.34 7.94 10.93
C LEU A 78 9.46 6.99 11.38
N PRO A 79 9.19 5.86 12.07
CA PRO A 79 10.24 4.91 12.45
C PRO A 79 10.89 4.25 11.23
N THR A 80 10.13 4.03 10.15
CA THR A 80 10.68 3.50 8.90
C THR A 80 11.72 4.44 8.29
N LEU A 81 11.47 5.75 8.28
CA LEU A 81 12.45 6.75 7.85
C LEU A 81 13.66 6.80 8.79
N LEU A 82 13.40 6.82 10.11
CA LEU A 82 14.45 6.90 11.12
C LEU A 82 15.42 5.72 11.06
N ILE A 83 14.95 4.52 10.73
CA ILE A 83 15.79 3.31 10.62
C ILE A 83 16.29 3.11 9.18
N GLY A 84 15.42 3.32 8.20
CA GLY A 84 15.68 3.07 6.79
C GLY A 84 16.70 4.01 6.17
N ILE A 85 16.67 5.30 6.53
CA ILE A 85 17.64 6.28 6.00
C ILE A 85 19.07 5.96 6.46
N PRO A 86 19.36 5.77 7.76
CA PRO A 86 20.69 5.36 8.20
C PRO A 86 21.14 4.04 7.57
N LEU A 87 20.24 3.04 7.50
CA LEU A 87 20.56 1.74 6.91
C LEU A 87 20.94 1.87 5.42
N ALA A 88 20.18 2.64 4.64
CA ALA A 88 20.47 2.91 3.23
C ALA A 88 21.79 3.67 3.06
N TYR A 89 22.05 4.66 3.92
CA TYR A 89 23.30 5.43 3.92
C TYR A 89 24.52 4.54 4.24
N PHE A 90 24.45 3.72 5.28
CA PHE A 90 25.56 2.84 5.66
C PHE A 90 25.88 1.80 4.58
N THR A 91 24.86 1.21 3.97
CA THR A 91 25.04 0.19 2.93
C THR A 91 25.55 0.75 1.60
N THR A 92 25.36 2.03 1.33
CA THR A 92 25.87 2.70 0.10
C THR A 92 27.26 3.26 0.29
N VAL A 93 27.52 3.94 1.40
CA VAL A 93 28.79 4.68 1.63
C VAL A 93 29.91 3.76 2.12
N TYR A 94 29.61 2.75 2.94
CA TYR A 94 30.64 1.88 3.52
C TYR A 94 30.71 0.52 2.81
N LYS A 95 31.93 -0.03 2.68
CA LYS A 95 32.14 -1.43 2.29
C LYS A 95 31.76 -2.37 3.44
N VAL A 96 30.47 -2.48 3.71
CA VAL A 96 29.93 -3.38 4.73
C VAL A 96 30.19 -4.83 4.33
N LYS A 97 31.00 -5.57 5.10
CA LYS A 97 31.15 -7.02 4.96
C LYS A 97 29.79 -7.67 5.25
N GLY A 98 29.18 -8.31 4.25
CA GLY A 98 27.84 -8.90 4.35
C GLY A 98 26.69 -8.12 3.71
N LYS A 99 26.96 -7.00 3.00
CA LYS A 99 25.94 -6.21 2.29
C LYS A 99 25.01 -7.05 1.40
N LYS A 100 25.54 -8.06 0.71
CA LYS A 100 24.74 -8.95 -0.17
C LYS A 100 23.69 -9.73 0.62
N PHE A 101 24.05 -10.26 1.78
CA PHE A 101 23.12 -11.00 2.64
C PHE A 101 22.03 -10.09 3.21
N LEU A 102 22.42 -8.89 3.69
CA LEU A 102 21.48 -7.90 4.20
C LEU A 102 20.49 -7.42 3.12
N ASN A 103 20.96 -7.17 1.90
CA ASN A 103 20.09 -6.82 0.77
C ASN A 103 19.10 -7.94 0.43
N VAL A 104 19.54 -9.21 0.47
CA VAL A 104 18.66 -10.36 0.24
C VAL A 104 17.56 -10.41 1.29
N ILE A 105 17.89 -10.25 2.58
CA ILE A 105 16.87 -10.21 3.65
C ILE A 105 15.88 -9.07 3.43
N ILE A 106 16.33 -7.87 3.08
CA ILE A 106 15.46 -6.72 2.81
C ILE A 106 14.48 -7.03 1.67
N ILE A 107 14.98 -7.59 0.56
CA ILE A 107 14.15 -7.95 -0.59
C ILE A 107 13.16 -9.05 -0.19
N LEU A 108 13.60 -10.08 0.53
CA LEU A 108 12.74 -11.17 1.00
C LEU A 108 11.61 -10.64 1.90
N CYS A 109 11.91 -9.76 2.85
CA CYS A 109 10.91 -9.12 3.69
C CYS A 109 9.91 -8.29 2.86
N SER A 110 10.39 -7.52 1.88
CA SER A 110 9.55 -6.68 1.02
C SER A 110 8.67 -7.48 0.06
N MET A 111 9.11 -8.67 -0.37
CA MET A 111 8.35 -9.54 -1.28
C MET A 111 7.41 -10.48 -0.51
N SER A 112 7.56 -10.60 0.81
CA SER A 112 6.69 -11.44 1.63
C SER A 112 5.25 -10.94 1.59
N ALA A 113 4.29 -11.87 1.55
CA ALA A 113 2.89 -11.49 1.50
C ALA A 113 2.52 -10.71 2.77
N PRO A 114 1.93 -9.50 2.65
CA PRO A 114 1.73 -8.59 3.77
C PRO A 114 0.88 -9.21 4.88
N PHE A 115 -0.04 -10.12 4.53
CA PHE A 115 -0.89 -10.84 5.48
C PHE A 115 -0.10 -11.71 6.45
N ILE A 116 0.94 -12.40 5.99
CA ILE A 116 1.72 -13.32 6.83
C ILE A 116 2.44 -12.54 7.93
N GLY A 117 2.98 -11.37 7.59
CA GLY A 117 3.59 -10.46 8.56
C GLY A 117 2.59 -9.99 9.60
N ALA A 118 1.40 -9.54 9.18
CA ALA A 118 0.35 -9.09 10.09
C ALA A 118 -0.07 -10.19 11.08
N TYR A 119 -0.35 -11.41 10.59
CA TYR A 119 -0.73 -12.54 11.45
C TYR A 119 0.37 -12.91 12.46
N SER A 120 1.63 -12.84 12.04
CA SER A 120 2.77 -13.13 12.93
C SER A 120 2.82 -12.14 14.10
N TRP A 121 2.63 -10.85 13.84
CA TRP A 121 2.57 -9.83 14.90
C TRP A 121 1.34 -9.99 15.81
N ILE A 122 0.17 -10.32 15.24
CA ILE A 122 -1.04 -10.60 16.03
C ILE A 122 -0.80 -11.78 16.98
N LEU A 123 -0.15 -12.86 16.52
CA LEU A 123 0.15 -14.03 17.36
C LEU A 123 1.18 -13.70 18.45
N LEU A 124 2.23 -12.94 18.10
CA LEU A 124 3.29 -12.55 19.04
C LEU A 124 2.82 -11.60 20.14
N LEU A 125 1.90 -10.70 19.81
CA LEU A 125 1.30 -9.70 20.72
C LEU A 125 -0.06 -10.16 21.30
N GLY A 126 -0.52 -11.36 20.95
CA GLY A 126 -1.76 -11.93 21.46
C GLY A 126 -1.70 -12.20 22.96
N ARG A 127 -2.83 -12.60 23.55
CA ARG A 127 -3.01 -12.81 25.00
C ARG A 127 -1.98 -13.76 25.64
N SER A 128 -1.44 -14.71 24.87
CA SER A 128 -0.41 -15.66 25.31
C SER A 128 0.82 -15.69 24.40
N GLY A 129 1.02 -14.61 23.61
CA GLY A 129 2.15 -14.49 22.70
C GLY A 129 3.48 -14.33 23.46
N LEU A 130 4.58 -14.59 22.75
CA LEU A 130 5.94 -14.50 23.32
C LEU A 130 6.23 -13.11 23.89
N ILE A 131 5.85 -12.05 23.18
CA ILE A 131 6.14 -10.67 23.59
C ILE A 131 5.28 -10.30 24.81
N THR A 132 4.00 -10.67 24.81
CA THR A 132 3.09 -10.41 25.94
C THR A 132 3.54 -11.10 27.21
N LYS A 133 3.97 -12.37 27.12
CA LYS A 133 4.51 -13.12 28.29
C LYS A 133 5.84 -12.55 28.75
N PHE A 134 6.71 -12.15 27.82
CA PHE A 134 7.98 -11.52 28.15
C PHE A 134 7.78 -10.19 28.89
N MET A 135 6.90 -9.32 28.40
CA MET A 135 6.58 -8.06 29.07
C MET A 135 5.93 -8.27 30.45
N LEU A 136 5.04 -9.26 30.58
CA LEU A 136 4.41 -9.58 31.86
C LEU A 136 5.44 -10.09 32.88
N ASN A 137 6.30 -11.02 32.49
CA ASN A 137 7.26 -11.64 33.41
C ASN A 137 8.43 -10.73 33.78
N THR A 138 8.86 -9.86 32.86
CA THR A 138 10.02 -8.98 33.10
C THR A 138 9.59 -7.63 33.69
N PHE A 139 8.47 -7.06 33.25
CA PHE A 139 8.06 -5.70 33.63
C PHE A 139 6.73 -5.65 34.41
N GLY A 140 6.02 -6.77 34.57
CA GLY A 140 4.70 -6.79 35.24
C GLY A 140 3.59 -6.09 34.44
N ILE A 141 3.85 -5.70 33.19
CA ILE A 141 2.92 -4.92 32.37
C ILE A 141 1.97 -5.87 31.64
N VAL A 142 0.67 -5.71 31.88
CA VAL A 142 -0.37 -6.42 31.14
C VAL A 142 -0.68 -5.64 29.86
N ILE A 143 -0.35 -6.21 28.70
CA ILE A 143 -0.70 -5.63 27.41
C ILE A 143 -2.18 -5.98 27.12
N PRO A 144 -3.10 -4.99 27.04
CA PRO A 144 -4.49 -5.26 26.72
C PRO A 144 -4.61 -5.77 25.28
N THR A 145 -5.13 -6.98 25.12
CA THR A 145 -5.26 -7.66 23.81
C THR A 145 -6.23 -6.94 22.86
N SER A 146 -7.16 -6.14 23.41
CA SER A 146 -8.11 -5.34 22.63
C SER A 146 -7.42 -4.28 21.77
N THR A 147 -6.32 -3.68 22.21
CA THR A 147 -5.62 -2.63 21.45
C THR A 147 -4.95 -3.18 20.20
N VAL A 148 -4.41 -4.40 20.27
CA VAL A 148 -3.77 -5.05 19.11
C VAL A 148 -4.82 -5.38 18.06
N LEU A 149 -5.99 -5.89 18.46
CA LEU A 149 -7.06 -6.20 17.51
C LEU A 149 -7.66 -4.94 16.89
N VAL A 150 -7.85 -3.86 17.66
CA VAL A 150 -8.44 -2.59 17.18
C VAL A 150 -7.53 -1.81 16.22
N VAL A 151 -6.20 -1.98 16.31
CA VAL A 151 -5.27 -1.35 15.34
C VAL A 151 -5.28 -2.08 13.99
N PHE A 152 -5.70 -3.35 13.96
CA PHE A 152 -5.72 -4.20 12.76
C PHE A 152 -7.13 -4.59 12.28
N SER A 153 -8.20 -3.98 12.81
CA SER A 153 -9.60 -4.12 12.36
C SER A 153 -10.24 -2.77 12.08
#